data_AF-A0AAQ0PH56-F1
#
_entry.id   AF-A0AAQ0PH56-F1
#
_cell.length_a   1.000
_cell.length_b   1.000
_cell.length_c   1.000
_cell.angle_alpha   90.00
_cell.angle_beta   90.00
_cell.angle_gamma   90.00
#
_symmetry.space_group_name_H-M   'P 1'
#
loop_
_entity.id
_entity.type
_entity.pdbx_description
1 polymer ?
#
loop_
_entity_poly.entity_id
_entity_poly.type
_entity_poly.pdbx_seq_one_letter_code
_entity_poly.pdbx_strand_id
1 'polypeptide(L)'
;MKPILALLSLLALPVMAAEPTLYGRYENIKVLEIGQTFKAKMDTGALTASLSAKDIELFQRDGDDWVRFRLATKGADDKVYEHKVSRISKIKGRAEGDDEDDEGINPAKRPVVDLELCLGNKKRTVEVNLVDRSHFNFPLLIGAKALREFGAAINPARRYTADEPDC
;
A
#
# COMPACT_ATOMS: atom_id res chain seq x y z
N MET A 1 -33.53 8.12 -62.98
CA MET A 1 -33.00 6.77 -62.71
C MET A 1 -31.49 6.92 -62.56
N LYS A 2 -30.78 6.63 -61.47
CA LYS A 2 -30.94 5.83 -60.24
C LYS A 2 -30.15 6.52 -59.10
N PRO A 3 -30.50 6.32 -57.82
CA PRO A 3 -29.73 6.84 -56.70
C PRO A 3 -28.51 5.93 -56.46
N ILE A 4 -27.32 6.50 -56.37
CA ILE A 4 -26.15 5.78 -55.86
C ILE A 4 -26.21 5.91 -54.34
N LEU A 5 -26.86 4.92 -53.72
CA LEU A 5 -26.73 4.63 -52.30
C LEU A 5 -25.47 3.77 -52.14
N ALA A 6 -24.41 4.30 -51.54
CA ALA A 6 -23.24 3.53 -51.16
C ALA A 6 -22.89 3.81 -49.70
N LEU A 7 -23.62 3.10 -48.84
CA LEU A 7 -23.14 2.36 -47.68
C LEU A 7 -22.02 3.04 -46.83
N LEU A 8 -22.41 3.80 -45.81
CA LEU A 8 -21.58 3.97 -44.62
C LEU A 8 -21.48 2.60 -43.92
N SER A 9 -20.40 1.86 -44.18
CA SER A 9 -20.03 0.75 -43.29
C SER A 9 -19.58 1.36 -41.96
N LEU A 10 -20.41 1.23 -40.91
CA LEU A 10 -19.98 1.44 -39.54
C LEU A 10 -18.83 0.47 -39.24
N LEU A 11 -17.59 0.94 -39.27
CA LEU A 11 -16.48 0.24 -38.65
C LEU A 11 -16.69 0.32 -37.13
N ALA A 12 -17.26 -0.73 -36.55
CA ALA A 12 -17.22 -0.94 -35.11
C ALA A 12 -15.77 -1.23 -34.71
N LEU A 13 -15.02 -0.19 -34.34
CA LEU A 13 -13.71 -0.38 -33.73
C LEU A 13 -13.94 -1.02 -32.34
N PRO A 14 -13.22 -2.09 -32.01
CA PRO A 14 -13.29 -2.65 -30.67
C PRO A 14 -12.81 -1.58 -29.68
N VAL A 15 -13.68 -1.18 -28.76
CA VAL A 15 -13.27 -0.44 -27.57
C VAL A 15 -12.48 -1.43 -26.73
N MET A 16 -11.16 -1.33 -26.79
CA MET A 16 -10.28 -2.03 -25.86
C MET A 16 -10.44 -1.36 -24.49
N ALA A 17 -11.15 -2.04 -23.58
CA ALA A 17 -11.14 -1.63 -22.18
C ALA A 17 -9.70 -1.75 -21.66
N ALA A 18 -9.25 -0.77 -20.87
CA ALA A 18 -7.94 -0.86 -20.23
C ALA A 18 -7.98 -2.03 -19.22
N GLU A 19 -7.33 -3.14 -19.56
CA GLU A 19 -7.21 -4.28 -18.66
C GLU A 19 -6.25 -3.95 -17.50
N PRO A 20 -6.53 -4.45 -16.29
CA PRO A 20 -5.61 -4.28 -15.17
C PRO A 20 -4.26 -4.93 -15.48
N THR A 21 -3.19 -4.31 -15.00
CA THR A 21 -1.85 -4.91 -15.09
C THR A 21 -1.80 -6.16 -14.21
N LEU A 22 -1.44 -7.29 -14.81
CA LEU A 22 -1.36 -8.57 -14.11
C LEU A 22 -0.01 -8.68 -13.39
N TYR A 23 -0.03 -8.61 -12.05
CA TYR A 23 1.14 -8.81 -11.19
C TYR A 23 1.14 -10.20 -10.54
N GLY A 24 2.28 -10.61 -10.00
CA GLY A 24 2.45 -11.81 -9.21
C GLY A 24 1.94 -11.67 -7.78
N ARG A 25 1.96 -12.77 -7.03
CA ARG A 25 1.61 -12.80 -5.60
C ARG A 25 2.56 -11.99 -4.73
N TYR A 26 3.81 -11.86 -5.18
CA TYR A 26 4.86 -11.10 -4.53
C TYR A 26 5.52 -10.19 -5.54
N GLU A 27 5.82 -8.96 -5.15
CA GLU A 27 6.49 -7.98 -6.00
C GLU A 27 7.55 -7.22 -5.20
N ASN A 28 8.49 -6.58 -5.90
CA ASN A 28 9.44 -5.65 -5.29
C ASN A 28 8.84 -4.25 -5.38
N ILE A 29 8.72 -3.57 -4.23
CA ILE A 29 8.14 -2.23 -4.16
C ILE A 29 9.08 -1.33 -3.38
N LYS A 30 9.44 -0.20 -3.98
CA LYS A 30 10.25 0.83 -3.35
C LYS A 30 9.35 1.81 -2.62
N VAL A 31 9.67 2.08 -1.35
CA VAL A 31 9.00 3.13 -0.55
C VAL A 31 9.90 4.36 -0.59
N LEU A 32 9.43 5.44 -1.20
CA LEU A 32 10.31 6.55 -1.57
C LEU A 32 10.78 7.36 -0.35
N GLU A 33 9.90 7.60 0.62
CA GLU A 33 10.23 8.31 1.86
C GLU A 33 11.27 7.55 2.72
N ILE A 34 11.31 6.24 2.55
CA ILE A 34 12.23 5.36 3.29
C ILE A 34 13.54 5.15 2.51
N GLY A 35 13.48 5.22 1.18
CA GLY A 35 14.60 4.98 0.28
C GLY A 35 14.97 3.50 0.13
N GLN A 36 14.05 2.58 0.45
CA GLN A 36 14.30 1.14 0.43
C GLN A 36 13.28 0.37 -0.39
N THR A 37 13.72 -0.74 -0.99
CA THR A 37 12.89 -1.68 -1.73
C THR A 37 12.54 -2.88 -0.86
N PHE A 38 11.26 -3.18 -0.75
CA PHE A 38 10.73 -4.27 0.06
C PHE A 38 10.13 -5.37 -0.83
N LYS A 39 10.31 -6.61 -0.39
CA LYS A 39 9.48 -7.72 -0.87
C LYS A 39 8.09 -7.54 -0.30
N ALA A 40 7.13 -7.32 -1.18
CA ALA A 40 5.75 -7.08 -0.83
C ALA A 40 4.88 -8.29 -1.13
N LYS A 41 3.90 -8.57 -0.27
CA LYS A 41 2.81 -9.50 -0.58
C LYS A 41 1.62 -8.74 -1.16
N MET A 42 1.18 -9.13 -2.35
CA MET A 42 -0.01 -8.58 -3.01
C MET A 42 -1.24 -9.32 -2.47
N ASP A 43 -1.96 -8.71 -1.53
CA ASP A 43 -2.97 -9.38 -0.71
C ASP A 43 -4.36 -8.79 -0.95
N THR A 44 -5.11 -9.42 -1.85
CA THR A 44 -6.50 -9.04 -2.16
C THR A 44 -7.45 -9.26 -0.97
N GLY A 45 -7.07 -10.06 0.03
CA GLY A 45 -7.87 -10.33 1.24
C GLY A 45 -7.74 -9.25 2.32
N ALA A 46 -6.77 -8.34 2.21
CA ALA A 46 -6.61 -7.21 3.10
C ALA A 46 -7.15 -5.93 2.45
N LEU A 47 -7.83 -5.07 3.20
CA LEU A 47 -8.34 -3.80 2.65
C LEU A 47 -7.23 -2.75 2.49
N THR A 48 -6.40 -2.59 3.51
CA THR A 48 -5.37 -1.54 3.62
C THR A 48 -3.97 -2.15 3.56
N ALA A 49 -2.98 -1.36 3.14
CA ALA A 49 -1.59 -1.78 3.15
C ALA A 49 -1.01 -1.76 4.58
N SER A 50 0.08 -2.49 4.79
CA SER A 50 0.80 -2.46 6.08
C SER A 50 2.31 -2.59 5.87
N LEU A 51 3.08 -1.85 6.66
CA LEU A 51 4.53 -1.93 6.73
C LEU A 51 4.96 -2.41 8.13
N SER A 52 5.86 -3.38 8.14
CA SER A 52 6.46 -3.96 9.34
C SER A 52 7.38 -2.95 10.01
N ALA A 53 6.98 -2.47 11.18
CA ALA A 53 7.71 -1.49 11.97
C ALA A 53 7.72 -1.88 13.46
N LYS A 54 8.80 -1.51 14.15
CA LYS A 54 9.00 -1.67 15.60
C LYS A 54 9.29 -0.30 16.23
N ASP A 55 9.27 -0.24 17.55
CA ASP A 55 9.53 0.99 18.32
C ASP A 55 8.67 2.15 17.80
N ILE A 56 7.38 1.85 17.54
CA ILE A 56 6.41 2.80 17.01
C ILE A 56 6.03 3.72 18.17
N GLU A 57 6.23 5.02 18.02
CA GLU A 57 5.94 6.04 19.04
C GLU A 57 5.19 7.20 18.39
N LEU A 58 4.05 7.58 18.97
CA LEU A 58 3.31 8.78 18.55
C LEU A 58 3.85 9.99 19.30
N PHE A 59 3.97 11.13 18.61
CA PHE A 59 4.36 12.39 19.22
C PHE A 59 3.73 13.58 18.49
N GLN A 60 3.69 14.74 19.13
CA GLN A 60 3.24 15.97 18.47
C GLN A 60 4.42 16.83 18.03
N ARG A 61 4.30 17.42 16.84
CA ARG A 61 5.21 18.43 16.30
C ARG A 61 4.39 19.50 15.61
N ASP A 62 4.56 20.74 16.05
CA ASP A 62 3.87 21.92 15.51
C ASP A 62 2.33 21.79 15.48
N GLY A 63 1.76 21.06 16.46
CA GLY A 63 0.31 20.84 16.57
C GLY A 63 -0.24 19.71 15.69
N ASP A 64 0.60 19.03 14.92
CA ASP A 64 0.25 17.85 14.14
C ASP A 64 0.66 16.55 14.86
N ASP A 65 -0.07 15.47 14.57
CA ASP A 65 0.30 14.12 15.02
C ASP A 65 1.37 13.52 14.10
N TRP A 66 2.44 13.04 14.70
CA TRP A 66 3.56 12.37 14.04
C TRP A 66 3.79 11.00 14.64
N VAL A 67 4.44 10.15 13.85
CA VAL A 67 4.90 8.85 14.29
C VAL A 67 6.38 8.70 14.02
N ARG A 68 7.09 8.17 15.01
CA ARG A 68 8.47 7.72 14.92
C ARG A 68 8.48 6.20 14.94
N PHE A 69 9.30 5.56 14.12
CA PHE A 69 9.40 4.11 14.08
C PHE A 69 10.73 3.64 13.51
N ARG A 70 11.06 2.36 13.73
CA ARG A 70 12.14 1.66 13.04
C ARG A 70 11.58 0.53 12.17
N LEU A 71 12.30 0.16 11.12
CA LEU A 71 11.88 -0.95 10.27
C LEU A 71 12.09 -2.28 10.98
N ALA A 72 11.07 -3.13 10.95
CA ALA A 72 11.13 -4.50 11.46
C ALA A 72 11.37 -5.48 10.31
N THR A 73 12.54 -5.36 9.65
CA THR A 73 12.98 -6.23 8.55
C THR A 73 14.36 -6.83 8.84
N LYS A 74 14.66 -7.99 8.26
CA LYS A 74 15.99 -8.61 8.39
C LYS A 74 17.02 -7.76 7.64
N GLY A 75 18.00 -7.23 8.37
CA GLY A 75 19.09 -6.42 7.80
C GLY A 75 18.77 -4.93 7.68
N ALA A 76 17.62 -4.45 8.18
CA ALA A 76 17.42 -3.02 8.38
C ALA A 76 18.45 -2.49 9.38
N ASP A 77 18.94 -1.30 9.11
CA ASP A 77 19.69 -0.50 10.07
C ASP A 77 18.78 -0.07 11.23
N ASP A 78 19.39 0.33 12.35
CA ASP A 78 18.65 0.94 13.48
C ASP A 78 18.23 2.39 13.18
N LYS A 79 18.01 2.72 11.90
CA LYS A 79 17.58 4.05 11.48
C LYS A 79 16.17 4.31 11.97
N VAL A 80 16.02 5.50 12.53
CA VAL A 80 14.74 6.04 12.99
C VAL A 80 14.11 6.81 11.84
N TYR A 81 12.86 6.48 11.55
CA TYR A 81 12.02 7.16 10.58
C TYR A 81 10.95 7.96 11.31
N GLU A 82 10.60 9.13 10.77
CA GLU A 82 9.50 9.94 11.25
C GLU A 82 8.60 10.31 10.10
N HIS A 83 7.29 10.30 10.34
CA HIS A 83 6.30 10.67 9.34
C HIS A 83 5.09 11.30 9.99
N LYS A 84 4.44 12.23 9.27
CA LYS A 84 3.15 12.77 9.70
C LYS A 84 2.10 11.65 9.65
N VAL A 85 1.26 11.58 10.69
CA VAL A 85 0.15 10.62 10.76
C VAL A 85 -1.00 11.17 9.92
N SER A 86 -1.49 10.36 8.98
CA SER A 86 -2.65 10.71 8.15
C SER A 86 -3.95 10.45 8.92
N ARG A 87 -4.00 9.36 9.70
CA ARG A 87 -5.07 9.07 10.67
C ARG A 87 -4.65 7.99 11.65
N ILE A 88 -5.38 7.89 12.77
CA ILE A 88 -5.30 6.75 13.68
C ILE A 88 -6.40 5.74 13.33
N SER A 89 -6.00 4.50 13.02
CA SER A 89 -6.96 3.40 12.85
C SER A 89 -7.27 2.78 14.20
N LYS A 90 -8.53 2.85 14.67
CA LYS A 90 -9.01 2.16 15.86
C LYS A 90 -9.48 0.74 15.50
N ILE A 91 -8.91 -0.29 16.12
CA ILE A 91 -9.50 -1.64 16.10
C ILE A 91 -10.60 -1.64 17.16
N LYS A 92 -11.87 -1.72 16.73
CA LYS A 92 -12.97 -1.94 17.67
C LYS A 92 -12.85 -3.37 18.24
N GLY A 93 -12.24 -3.49 19.42
CA GLY A 93 -12.39 -4.67 20.25
C GLY A 93 -13.84 -4.81 20.67
N ARG A 94 -14.40 -6.02 20.66
CA ARG A 94 -15.79 -6.27 21.10
C ARG A 94 -15.99 -6.15 22.61
N ALA A 95 -14.95 -5.81 23.40
CA ALA A 95 -14.96 -6.05 24.84
C ALA A 95 -14.35 -4.96 25.73
N GLU A 96 -13.80 -3.87 25.21
CA GLU A 96 -13.14 -2.87 26.07
C GLU A 96 -13.76 -1.49 25.85
N GLY A 97 -14.22 -0.92 26.97
CA GLY A 97 -14.89 0.36 27.04
C GLY A 97 -13.99 1.51 26.59
N ASP A 98 -14.64 2.63 26.32
CA ASP A 98 -14.01 3.89 25.96
C ASP A 98 -13.19 4.43 27.14
N ASP A 99 -11.98 3.90 27.34
CA ASP A 99 -10.97 4.53 28.18
C ASP A 99 -10.13 5.45 27.28
N GLU A 100 -10.48 6.74 27.31
CA GLU A 100 -9.89 7.80 26.49
C GLU A 100 -8.53 8.31 27.00
N ASP A 101 -8.02 7.78 28.11
CA ASP A 101 -6.89 8.35 28.86
C ASP A 101 -5.68 7.41 29.02
N ASP A 102 -5.26 6.71 27.97
CA ASP A 102 -3.97 6.01 27.99
C ASP A 102 -2.95 6.75 27.10
N GLU A 103 -1.95 7.35 27.74
CA GLU A 103 -0.74 7.91 27.12
C GLU A 103 0.16 6.79 26.54
N GLY A 104 -0.22 5.52 26.69
CA GLY A 104 0.33 4.39 25.96
C GLY A 104 -0.32 4.16 24.59
N ILE A 105 0.41 3.55 23.67
CA ILE A 105 -0.18 2.99 22.44
C ILE A 105 -1.09 1.84 22.85
N ASN A 106 -2.37 2.15 23.02
CA ASN A 106 -3.42 1.14 23.05
C ASN A 106 -3.20 0.23 21.82
N PRO A 107 -3.09 -1.10 21.97
CA PRO A 107 -2.91 -2.04 20.86
C PRO A 107 -3.97 -1.90 19.75
N ALA A 108 -5.09 -1.24 20.06
CA ALA A 108 -6.13 -0.88 19.12
C ALA A 108 -5.82 0.33 18.23
N LYS A 109 -4.89 1.23 18.59
CA LYS A 109 -4.55 2.45 17.82
C LYS A 109 -3.33 2.18 16.94
N ARG A 110 -3.56 1.99 15.63
CA ARG A 110 -2.48 1.83 14.64
C ARG A 110 -2.29 3.12 13.86
N PRO A 111 -1.11 3.75 13.90
CA PRO A 111 -0.85 4.91 13.06
C PRO A 111 -0.90 4.51 11.59
N VAL A 112 -1.62 5.31 10.82
CA VAL A 112 -1.67 5.23 9.36
C VAL A 112 -0.92 6.41 8.80
N VAL A 113 0.01 6.12 7.91
CA VAL A 113 0.82 7.11 7.20
C VAL A 113 0.58 6.95 5.70
N ASP A 114 0.61 8.05 4.97
CA ASP A 114 0.62 8.01 3.51
C ASP A 114 2.06 7.86 3.02
N LEU A 115 2.32 6.85 2.21
CA LEU A 115 3.64 6.58 1.63
C LEU A 115 3.54 6.47 0.12
N GLU A 116 4.53 7.04 -0.58
CA GLU A 116 4.68 6.91 -2.02
C GLU A 116 5.37 5.58 -2.35
N LEU A 117 4.59 4.68 -2.95
CA LEU A 117 5.04 3.38 -3.39
C LEU A 117 5.35 3.40 -4.89
N CYS A 118 6.50 2.83 -5.24
CA CYS A 118 6.95 2.62 -6.60
C CYS A 118 6.96 1.12 -6.92
N LEU A 119 6.15 0.72 -7.89
CA LEU A 119 6.01 -0.66 -8.40
C LEU A 119 6.27 -0.66 -9.91
N GLY A 120 7.37 -1.26 -10.34
CA GLY A 120 7.90 -1.07 -11.71
C GLY A 120 8.11 0.43 -11.95
N ASN A 121 7.39 0.99 -12.93
CA ASN A 121 7.43 2.41 -13.29
C ASN A 121 6.24 3.24 -12.75
N LYS A 122 5.38 2.64 -11.91
CA LYS A 122 4.18 3.31 -11.38
C LYS A 122 4.42 3.81 -9.96
N LYS A 123 4.19 5.10 -9.73
CA LYS A 123 4.16 5.72 -8.40
C LYS A 123 2.72 5.92 -7.92
N ARG A 124 2.40 5.54 -6.68
CA ARG A 124 1.12 5.83 -6.03
C ARG A 124 1.33 6.13 -4.55
N THR A 125 0.74 7.21 -4.06
CA THR A 125 0.57 7.47 -2.63
C THR A 125 -0.52 6.57 -2.08
N VAL A 126 -0.23 5.81 -1.01
CA VAL A 126 -1.20 4.91 -0.40
C VAL A 126 -1.15 4.98 1.12
N GLU A 127 -2.31 4.75 1.74
CA GLU A 127 -2.41 4.58 3.19
C GLU A 127 -1.75 3.27 3.64
N VAL A 128 -0.77 3.37 4.55
CA VAL A 128 -0.03 2.25 5.11
C VAL A 128 -0.16 2.24 6.63
N ASN A 129 -0.66 1.13 7.18
CA ASN A 129 -0.64 0.93 8.63
C ASN A 129 0.77 0.52 9.08
N LEU A 130 1.29 1.19 10.11
CA LEU A 130 2.51 0.73 10.79
C LEU A 130 2.12 -0.29 11.86
N VAL A 131 2.74 -1.46 11.82
CA VAL A 131 2.44 -2.58 12.73
C VAL A 131 3.65 -3.49 12.85
N ASP A 132 3.89 -4.05 14.03
CA ASP A 132 4.93 -5.06 14.19
C ASP A 132 4.50 -6.37 13.52
N ARG A 133 5.24 -6.74 12.48
CA ARG A 133 5.10 -8.00 11.75
C ARG A 133 6.44 -8.69 11.58
N SER A 134 7.36 -8.49 12.51
CA SER A 134 8.70 -9.10 12.53
C SER A 134 8.70 -10.62 12.37
N HIS A 135 7.63 -11.29 12.80
CA HIS A 135 7.44 -12.74 12.63
C HIS A 135 7.05 -13.18 11.21
N PHE A 136 6.72 -12.25 10.30
CA PHE A 136 6.30 -12.55 8.93
C PHE A 136 7.45 -12.41 7.93
N ASN A 137 7.37 -13.17 6.82
CA ASN A 137 8.40 -13.17 5.78
C ASN A 137 8.39 -11.94 4.85
N PHE A 138 7.27 -11.21 4.79
CA PHE A 138 7.07 -10.08 3.90
C PHE A 138 6.77 -8.83 4.73
N PRO A 139 7.72 -7.88 4.81
CA PRO A 139 7.56 -6.70 5.65
C PRO A 139 6.56 -5.70 5.08
N LEU A 140 6.29 -5.74 3.77
CA LEU A 140 5.28 -4.92 3.12
C LEU A 140 4.12 -5.79 2.64
N LEU A 141 2.90 -5.34 2.88
CA LEU A 141 1.67 -5.95 2.38
C LEU A 141 0.86 -4.90 1.64
N ILE A 142 0.44 -5.21 0.43
CA ILE A 142 -0.37 -4.33 -0.42
C ILE A 142 -1.81 -4.84 -0.43
N GLY A 143 -2.70 -4.08 0.22
CA GLY A 143 -4.12 -4.40 0.29
C GLY A 143 -4.92 -3.94 -0.94
N ALA A 144 -6.18 -4.35 -1.02
CA ALA A 144 -7.11 -4.10 -2.11
C ALA A 144 -7.26 -2.61 -2.50
N LYS A 145 -7.19 -1.68 -1.55
CA LYS A 145 -7.19 -0.24 -1.86
C LYS A 145 -5.98 0.14 -2.74
N ALA A 146 -4.77 -0.19 -2.29
CA ALA A 146 -3.55 0.09 -3.04
C ALA A 146 -3.51 -0.66 -4.38
N LEU A 147 -3.96 -1.93 -4.42
CA LEU A 147 -4.07 -2.69 -5.67
C LEU A 147 -4.95 -1.98 -6.70
N ARG A 148 -6.06 -1.37 -6.28
CA ARG A 148 -6.92 -0.57 -7.17
C ARG A 148 -6.21 0.67 -7.69
N GLU A 149 -5.46 1.39 -6.85
CA GLU A 149 -4.68 2.57 -7.28
C GLU A 149 -3.62 2.22 -8.34
N PHE A 150 -3.02 1.03 -8.25
CA PHE A 150 -2.08 0.53 -9.25
C PHE A 150 -2.74 -0.05 -10.51
N GLY A 151 -4.07 -0.19 -10.52
CA GLY A 151 -4.81 -0.89 -11.57
C GLY A 151 -4.36 -2.35 -11.68
N ALA A 152 -4.17 -3.03 -10.55
CA ALA A 152 -3.55 -4.35 -10.46
C ALA A 152 -4.56 -5.49 -10.43
N ALA A 153 -4.28 -6.56 -11.18
CA ALA A 153 -4.85 -7.89 -10.98
C ALA A 153 -3.74 -8.84 -10.52
N ILE A 154 -4.06 -9.82 -9.66
CA ILE A 154 -3.05 -10.68 -9.04
C ILE A 154 -3.14 -12.12 -9.58
N ASN A 155 -2.05 -12.59 -10.18
CA ASN A 155 -1.86 -13.99 -10.53
C ASN A 155 -1.05 -14.71 -9.43
N PRO A 156 -1.69 -15.56 -8.60
CA PRO A 156 -1.00 -16.21 -7.49
C PRO A 156 0.06 -17.23 -7.91
N ALA A 157 0.05 -17.67 -9.18
CA ALA A 157 1.04 -18.59 -9.74
C ALA A 157 2.36 -17.91 -10.14
N ARG A 158 2.40 -16.57 -10.19
CA ARG A 158 3.58 -15.79 -10.57
C ARG A 158 4.12 -14.97 -9.39
N ARG A 159 5.37 -14.51 -9.50
CA ARG A 159 6.09 -13.70 -8.52
C ARG A 159 7.09 -12.81 -9.27
N TYR A 160 7.33 -11.60 -8.76
CA TYR A 160 8.33 -10.66 -9.30
C TYR A 160 8.14 -10.43 -10.80
N THR A 161 6.91 -10.07 -11.16
CA THR A 161 6.54 -9.85 -12.57
C THR A 161 6.62 -8.40 -12.98
N ALA A 162 6.65 -7.48 -12.01
CA ALA A 162 7.05 -6.12 -12.27
C ALA A 162 8.56 -6.07 -12.49
N ASP A 163 8.99 -5.16 -13.37
CA ASP A 163 10.40 -4.77 -13.45
C ASP A 163 10.87 -4.18 -12.11
N GLU A 164 12.18 -4.05 -11.95
CA GLU A 164 12.73 -3.39 -10.78
C GLU A 164 12.17 -1.96 -10.67
N PRO A 165 11.78 -1.52 -9.45
CA PRO A 165 11.27 -0.17 -9.23
C PRO A 165 12.24 0.91 -9.75
N ASP A 166 11.88 1.60 -10.83
CA ASP A 166 12.71 2.61 -11.53
C ASP A 166 12.17 4.05 -11.41
N CYS A 167 11.14 4.20 -10.59
CA CYS A 167 10.68 5.46 -10.06
C CYS A 167 11.59 6.00 -8.90
#